data_AF-A0A8H7NT35-F1
#
_entry.id   AF-A0A8H7NT35-F1
#
_cell.length_a   1.000
_cell.length_b   1.000
_cell.length_c   1.000
_cell.angle_alpha   90.00
_cell.angle_beta   90.00
_cell.angle_gamma   90.00
#
_symmetry.space_group_name_H-M   'P 1'
#
loop_
_entity.id
_entity.type
_entity.pdbx_description
1 polymer ?
#
loop_
_entity_poly.entity_id
_entity_poly.type
_entity_poly.pdbx_seq_one_letter_code
_entity_poly.pdbx_strand_id
1 'polypeptide(L)'
;MSGLPIMGPGHKQARPGGSSLSPRSAMFQPHENVNPGAPYFRWVRPPRCTNTCRTADLKQEAEARWQISRRYAKTRRIDPTLSKNQTSILIQLRTGHAPLQQHLFRLRKAESAMCPTCGTNEETVIHYLLHCLTWKRAHAPL
;
A
#
# COMPACT_ATOMS: atom_id res chain seq x y z
N MET A 1 -52.49 -35.85 6.02
CA MET A 1 -53.20 -35.26 7.19
C MET A 1 -52.37 -35.57 8.43
N SER A 2 -52.37 -34.68 9.45
CA SER A 2 -52.03 -34.94 10.87
C SER A 2 -50.74 -35.71 11.22
N GLY A 3 -49.86 -35.27 12.13
CA GLY A 3 -49.85 -34.07 12.99
C GLY A 3 -48.78 -34.21 14.09
N LEU A 4 -48.31 -33.10 14.67
CA LEU A 4 -47.39 -33.09 15.82
C LEU A 4 -48.12 -33.47 17.13
N PRO A 5 -47.52 -34.30 18.01
CA PRO A 5 -47.20 -33.88 19.40
C PRO A 5 -45.95 -34.59 20.02
N ILE A 6 -45.38 -34.31 21.20
CA ILE A 6 -45.28 -33.10 22.07
C ILE A 6 -44.02 -33.24 22.98
N MET A 7 -43.47 -32.09 23.42
CA MET A 7 -42.51 -31.80 24.53
C MET A 7 -41.91 -32.91 25.45
N GLY A 8 -40.55 -32.95 25.49
CA GLY A 8 -39.68 -33.02 26.69
C GLY A 8 -39.75 -34.22 27.68
N PRO A 9 -38.95 -34.25 28.78
CA PRO A 9 -37.79 -33.41 29.14
C PRO A 9 -36.47 -34.23 29.34
N GLY A 10 -35.33 -33.58 29.61
CA GLY A 10 -34.22 -34.28 30.30
C GLY A 10 -32.75 -33.87 29.99
N HIS A 11 -32.13 -33.29 31.01
CA HIS A 11 -30.67 -33.28 31.32
C HIS A 11 -29.63 -32.57 30.44
N LYS A 12 -28.79 -31.80 31.15
CA LYS A 12 -27.61 -31.06 30.70
C LYS A 12 -26.44 -32.02 30.43
N GLN A 13 -25.62 -31.73 29.42
CA GLN A 13 -24.16 -31.81 29.53
C GLN A 13 -23.52 -30.67 28.72
N ALA A 14 -22.43 -30.08 29.24
CA ALA A 14 -21.80 -28.91 28.66
C ALA A 14 -20.86 -29.26 27.49
N ARG A 15 -20.78 -28.40 26.47
CA ARG A 15 -19.66 -28.39 25.51
C ARG A 15 -18.67 -27.29 25.89
N PRO A 16 -17.35 -27.52 25.75
CA PRO A 16 -16.34 -26.52 26.11
C PRO A 16 -16.43 -25.29 25.22
N GLY A 17 -16.45 -24.11 25.84
CA GLY A 17 -16.53 -22.83 25.14
C GLY A 17 -15.20 -22.44 24.52
N GLY A 18 -15.08 -22.58 23.20
CA GLY A 18 -13.97 -22.09 22.38
C GLY A 18 -14.23 -20.70 21.79
N SER A 19 -14.62 -19.72 22.61
CA SER A 19 -14.88 -18.35 22.14
C SER A 19 -13.57 -17.61 21.87
N SER A 20 -13.16 -17.55 20.59
CA SER A 20 -12.01 -16.75 20.16
C SER A 20 -12.28 -15.25 20.34
N LEU A 21 -12.01 -14.73 21.53
CA LEU A 21 -12.11 -13.32 21.84
C LEU A 21 -11.08 -12.53 21.04
N SER A 22 -11.56 -11.53 20.29
CA SER A 22 -10.71 -10.58 19.57
C SER A 22 -9.75 -9.86 20.54
N PRO A 23 -8.49 -9.57 20.15
CA PRO A 23 -7.51 -8.89 21.01
C PRO A 23 -7.95 -7.52 21.58
N ARG A 24 -9.06 -6.97 21.10
CA ARG A 24 -9.55 -5.63 21.41
C ARG A 24 -10.24 -5.49 22.78
N SER A 25 -10.42 -6.57 23.53
CA SER A 25 -11.07 -6.54 24.87
C SER A 25 -10.10 -6.47 26.07
N ALA A 26 -8.79 -6.60 25.85
CA ALA A 26 -7.79 -6.70 26.92
C ALA A 26 -7.29 -5.35 27.49
N MET A 27 -8.15 -4.33 27.59
CA MET A 27 -7.79 -2.99 28.11
C MET A 27 -8.72 -2.41 29.18
N PHE A 28 -9.66 -3.20 29.72
CA PHE A 28 -10.41 -2.84 30.93
C PHE A 28 -10.06 -3.80 32.08
N GLN A 29 -8.98 -3.48 32.78
CA GLN A 29 -8.88 -3.87 34.20
C GLN A 29 -9.77 -2.91 35.00
N PRO A 30 -10.59 -3.37 35.96
CA PRO A 30 -11.29 -2.48 36.87
C PRO A 30 -10.23 -1.74 37.70
N HIS A 31 -10.20 -0.41 37.61
CA HIS A 31 -9.44 0.37 38.58
C HIS A 31 -10.32 0.54 39.82
N GLU A 32 -9.94 -0.11 40.91
CA GLU A 32 -10.42 0.32 42.22
C GLU A 32 -9.79 1.68 42.54
N ASN A 33 -10.54 2.51 43.28
CA ASN A 33 -10.24 3.92 43.59
C ASN A 33 -10.46 4.92 42.42
N VAL A 34 -11.75 5.14 42.09
CA VAL A 34 -12.21 6.44 41.56
C VAL A 34 -12.33 7.41 42.72
N ASN A 35 -11.54 8.49 42.76
CA ASN A 35 -11.81 9.62 43.64
C ASN A 35 -12.89 10.52 42.98
N PRO A 36 -14.10 10.65 43.55
CA PRO A 36 -15.24 11.26 42.88
C PRO A 36 -15.21 12.80 42.97
N GLY A 37 -14.25 13.43 42.30
CA GLY A 37 -14.09 14.88 42.37
C GLY A 37 -13.18 15.56 41.34
N ALA A 38 -12.64 14.84 40.35
CA ALA A 38 -11.77 15.42 39.32
C ALA A 38 -12.58 15.89 38.09
N PRO A 39 -12.81 17.20 37.89
CA PRO A 39 -13.34 17.70 36.63
C PRO A 39 -12.27 17.62 35.54
N TYR A 40 -12.73 17.44 34.29
CA TYR A 40 -11.97 17.39 33.03
C TYR A 40 -10.87 16.32 32.91
N PHE A 41 -10.94 15.55 31.81
CA PHE A 41 -9.88 14.63 31.38
C PHE A 41 -8.58 15.40 31.13
N ARG A 42 -7.64 15.37 32.10
CA ARG A 42 -6.25 15.73 31.83
C ARG A 42 -5.64 14.64 30.97
N TRP A 43 -5.19 14.99 29.76
CA TRP A 43 -4.35 14.12 28.93
C TRP A 43 -3.03 13.83 29.67
N VAL A 44 -3.00 12.75 30.44
CA VAL A 44 -1.77 12.23 31.03
C VAL A 44 -0.93 11.71 29.88
N ARG A 45 0.11 12.46 29.48
CA ARG A 45 1.11 11.93 28.54
C ARG A 45 1.67 10.64 29.15
N PRO A 46 1.67 9.51 28.43
CA PRO A 46 2.27 8.28 28.94
C PRO A 46 3.74 8.53 29.32
N PRO A 47 4.28 7.78 30.30
CA PRO A 47 5.63 7.99 30.81
C PRO A 47 6.64 7.98 29.65
N ARG A 48 7.62 8.88 29.75
CA ARG A 48 8.48 9.30 28.63
C ARG A 48 9.46 8.20 28.23
N CYS A 49 9.00 7.21 27.47
CA CYS A 49 9.89 6.37 26.67
C CYS A 49 10.70 7.27 25.73
N THR A 50 11.99 6.98 25.59
CA THR A 50 12.92 7.82 24.80
C THR A 50 12.49 7.83 23.34
N ASN A 51 12.60 8.99 22.67
CA ASN A 51 12.03 9.26 21.35
C ASN A 51 12.30 8.20 20.27
N THR A 52 13.38 7.42 20.41
CA THR A 52 13.79 6.33 19.51
C THR A 52 12.74 5.24 19.34
N CYS A 53 12.18 4.66 20.41
CA CYS A 53 11.20 3.56 20.28
C CYS A 53 9.92 4.04 19.60
N ARG A 54 9.37 5.18 20.04
CA ARG A 54 8.18 5.79 19.41
C ARG A 54 8.37 6.08 17.93
N THR A 55 9.56 6.49 17.50
CA THR A 55 9.86 6.70 16.07
C THR A 55 10.10 5.40 15.30
N ALA A 56 10.50 4.30 15.95
CA ALA A 56 10.58 2.98 15.34
C ALA A 56 9.18 2.40 15.13
N ASP A 57 8.32 2.46 16.15
CA ASP A 57 6.93 2.01 16.09
C ASP A 57 6.16 2.74 14.99
N LEU A 58 6.26 4.08 14.94
CA LEU A 58 5.65 4.90 13.88
C LEU A 58 6.19 4.58 12.47
N LYS A 59 7.46 4.18 12.33
CA LYS A 59 8.02 3.72 11.05
C LYS A 59 7.45 2.35 10.65
N GLN A 60 7.31 1.43 11.59
CA GLN A 60 6.71 0.11 11.35
C GLN A 60 5.22 0.23 10.99
N GLU A 61 4.46 1.06 11.70
CA GLU A 61 3.06 1.36 11.36
C GLU A 61 2.93 2.01 9.98
N ALA A 62 3.81 2.96 9.65
CA ALA A 62 3.81 3.61 8.34
C ALA A 62 4.14 2.62 7.21
N GLU A 63 5.13 1.74 7.42
CA GLU A 63 5.50 0.70 6.46
C GLU A 63 4.38 -0.34 6.29
N ALA A 64 3.79 -0.84 7.37
CA ALA A 64 2.64 -1.76 7.31
C ALA A 64 1.45 -1.13 6.55
N ARG A 65 1.14 0.15 6.81
CA ARG A 65 0.12 0.90 6.07
C ARG A 65 0.49 1.11 4.60
N TRP A 66 1.76 1.32 4.30
CA TRP A 66 2.25 1.45 2.93
C TRP A 66 2.09 0.14 2.15
N GLN A 67 2.45 -1.00 2.75
CA GLN A 67 2.36 -2.33 2.16
C GLN A 67 0.93 -2.75 1.76
N ILE A 68 -0.08 -2.31 2.51
CA ILE A 68 -1.50 -2.55 2.21
C ILE A 68 -1.96 -1.77 0.96
N SER A 69 -1.26 -0.69 0.57
CA SER A 69 -1.71 0.19 -0.51
C SER A 69 -1.60 -0.43 -1.92
N ARG A 70 -2.56 -0.12 -2.82
CA ARG A 70 -2.43 -0.45 -4.26
C ARG A 70 -1.16 0.12 -4.89
N ARG A 71 -0.62 1.22 -4.35
CA ARG A 71 0.62 1.85 -4.83
C ARG A 71 1.81 0.92 -4.58
N TYR A 72 1.95 0.39 -3.37
CA TYR A 72 2.98 -0.60 -3.02
C TYR A 72 2.91 -1.84 -3.92
N ALA A 73 1.72 -2.38 -4.17
CA ALA A 73 1.55 -3.53 -5.07
C ALA A 73 2.08 -3.30 -6.50
N LYS A 74 2.12 -2.04 -6.96
CA LYS A 74 2.70 -1.63 -8.26
C LYS A 74 4.21 -1.37 -8.19
N THR A 75 4.70 -0.76 -7.11
CA THR A 75 6.11 -0.39 -6.93
C THR A 75 6.99 -1.53 -6.41
N ARG A 76 6.47 -2.49 -5.63
CA ARG A 76 7.25 -3.63 -5.09
C ARG A 76 7.90 -4.55 -6.14
N ARG A 77 7.54 -4.38 -7.42
CA ARG A 77 8.14 -5.06 -8.58
C ARG A 77 9.38 -4.36 -9.14
N ILE A 78 9.78 -3.23 -8.53
CA ILE A 78 11.01 -2.53 -8.85
C ILE A 78 12.10 -3.15 -7.99
N ASP A 79 13.22 -3.50 -8.61
CA ASP A 79 14.38 -4.06 -7.94
C ASP A 79 14.98 -3.02 -6.95
N PRO A 80 15.12 -3.35 -5.65
CA PRO A 80 15.66 -2.43 -4.65
C PRO A 80 17.16 -2.16 -4.80
N THR A 81 17.89 -2.92 -5.62
CA THR A 81 19.33 -2.70 -5.89
C THR A 81 19.59 -1.55 -6.86
N LEU A 82 18.57 -1.13 -7.62
CA LEU A 82 18.69 -0.03 -8.59
C LEU A 82 18.98 1.30 -7.89
N SER A 83 19.89 2.09 -8.46
CA SER A 83 20.12 3.46 -8.02
C SER A 83 18.83 4.30 -8.13
N LYS A 84 18.76 5.40 -7.37
CA LYS A 84 17.63 6.35 -7.43
C LYS A 84 17.38 6.87 -8.85
N ASN A 85 18.45 7.08 -9.62
CA ASN A 85 18.37 7.57 -11.00
C ASN A 85 17.78 6.50 -11.94
N GLN A 86 18.29 5.27 -11.90
CA GLN A 86 17.74 4.15 -12.67
C GLN A 86 16.28 3.86 -12.31
N THR A 87 15.95 3.90 -11.02
CA THR A 87 14.58 3.73 -10.51
C THR A 87 13.64 4.83 -11.04
N SER A 88 14.08 6.08 -11.05
CA SER A 88 13.31 7.21 -11.60
C SER A 88 13.01 7.01 -13.09
N ILE A 89 14.04 6.68 -13.89
CA ILE A 89 13.91 6.39 -15.33
C ILE A 89 12.94 5.23 -15.57
N LEU A 90 13.09 4.13 -14.82
CA LEU A 90 12.21 2.97 -14.93
C LEU A 90 10.75 3.30 -14.58
N ILE A 91 10.50 4.13 -13.56
CA ILE A 91 9.15 4.59 -13.21
C ILE A 91 8.57 5.47 -14.32
N GLN A 92 9.35 6.42 -14.86
CA GLN A 92 8.93 7.28 -15.97
C GLN A 92 8.54 6.47 -17.20
N LEU A 93 9.37 5.51 -17.61
CA LEU A 93 9.07 4.58 -18.71
C LEU A 93 7.82 3.75 -18.43
N ARG A 94 7.72 3.08 -17.26
CA ARG A 94 6.57 2.24 -16.89
C ARG A 94 5.25 3.01 -16.70
N THR A 95 5.30 4.34 -16.60
CA THR A 95 4.12 5.20 -16.47
C THR A 95 3.82 6.04 -17.71
N GLY A 96 4.68 6.03 -18.73
CA GLY A 96 4.51 6.88 -19.91
C GLY A 96 4.73 8.38 -19.63
N HIS A 97 5.56 8.70 -18.63
CA HIS A 97 6.00 10.05 -18.26
C HIS A 97 7.47 10.32 -18.63
N ALA A 98 8.11 9.40 -19.36
CA ALA A 98 9.40 9.70 -19.99
C ALA A 98 9.22 10.83 -21.02
N PRO A 99 10.24 11.69 -21.25
CA PRO A 99 10.15 12.84 -22.16
C PRO A 99 10.24 12.42 -23.65
N LEU A 100 9.47 11.40 -24.04
CA LEU A 100 9.28 10.98 -25.43
C LEU A 100 8.22 11.84 -26.09
N GLN A 101 8.25 11.92 -27.42
CA GLN A 101 7.41 12.82 -28.19
C GLN A 101 5.90 12.67 -27.90
N GLN A 102 5.38 11.45 -27.70
CA GLN A 102 3.96 11.26 -27.34
C GLN A 102 3.59 11.90 -26.00
N HIS A 103 4.50 11.90 -25.01
CA HIS A 103 4.28 12.55 -23.72
C HIS A 103 4.35 14.08 -23.85
N LEU A 104 5.34 14.58 -24.60
CA LEU A 104 5.52 16.02 -24.85
C LEU A 104 4.34 16.62 -25.64
N PHE A 105 3.80 15.89 -26.62
CA PHE A 105 2.61 16.28 -27.38
C PHE A 105 1.38 16.36 -26.48
N ARG A 106 1.17 15.38 -25.59
CA ARG A 106 0.09 15.41 -24.58
C ARG A 106 0.19 16.63 -23.65
N LEU A 107 1.41 17.07 -23.33
CA LEU A 107 1.67 18.29 -22.56
C LEU A 107 1.65 19.59 -23.39
N ARG A 108 1.36 19.53 -24.70
CA ARG A 108 1.44 20.64 -25.66
C ARG A 108 2.83 21.33 -25.65
N LYS A 109 3.88 20.54 -25.45
CA LYS A 109 5.30 20.96 -25.53
C LYS A 109 6.00 20.48 -26.80
N ALA A 110 5.32 19.67 -27.60
CA ALA A 110 5.72 19.27 -28.94
C ALA A 110 4.55 19.49 -29.92
N GLU A 111 4.87 19.76 -31.18
CA GLU A 111 3.88 20.03 -32.24
C GLU A 111 3.19 18.76 -32.76
N SER A 112 3.85 17.61 -32.63
CA SER A 112 3.37 16.30 -33.08
C SER A 112 3.88 15.21 -32.14
N ALA A 113 3.17 14.08 -32.04
CA ALA A 113 3.57 12.90 -31.28
C ALA A 113 4.51 11.94 -32.04
N MET A 114 4.79 12.20 -33.32
CA MET A 114 5.60 11.33 -34.20
C MET A 114 7.05 11.21 -33.74
N CYS A 115 7.63 10.02 -33.81
CA CYS A 115 9.04 9.81 -33.48
C CYS A 115 9.96 10.60 -34.43
N PRO A 116 10.79 11.52 -33.92
CA PRO A 116 11.63 12.38 -34.74
C PRO A 116 12.74 11.60 -35.47
N THR A 117 13.08 10.41 -34.98
CA THR A 117 14.18 9.60 -35.53
C THR A 117 13.75 8.66 -36.65
N CYS A 118 12.51 8.13 -36.62
CA CYS A 118 12.02 7.18 -37.62
C CYS A 118 10.88 7.71 -38.49
N GLY A 119 10.20 8.79 -38.08
CA GLY A 119 9.08 9.41 -38.80
C GLY A 119 7.85 8.52 -39.04
N THR A 120 7.85 7.25 -38.60
CA THR A 120 6.88 6.24 -39.06
C THR A 120 5.72 6.04 -38.09
N ASN A 121 5.93 6.20 -36.78
CA ASN A 121 4.94 5.97 -35.74
C ASN A 121 5.08 7.03 -34.62
N GLU A 122 4.07 7.12 -33.75
CA GLU A 122 4.17 7.89 -32.51
C GLU A 122 5.30 7.37 -31.61
N GLU A 123 6.01 8.29 -30.94
CA GLU A 123 7.06 7.92 -29.97
C GLU A 123 6.47 7.52 -28.62
N THR A 124 5.87 6.35 -28.60
CA THR A 124 5.43 5.67 -27.37
C THR A 124 6.64 4.97 -26.71
N VAL A 125 6.54 4.66 -25.41
CA VAL A 125 7.58 3.89 -24.70
C VAL A 125 7.80 2.51 -25.35
N ILE A 126 6.74 1.89 -25.87
CA ILE A 126 6.82 0.59 -26.57
C ILE A 126 7.53 0.78 -27.92
N HIS A 127 7.21 1.85 -28.65
CA HIS A 127 7.89 2.16 -29.91
C HIS A 127 9.39 2.39 -29.68
N TYR A 128 9.73 3.29 -28.76
CA TYR A 128 11.12 3.64 -28.42
C TYR A 128 11.96 2.41 -28.03
N LEU A 129 11.44 1.54 -27.15
CA LEU A 129 12.20 0.38 -26.65
C LEU A 129 12.22 -0.82 -27.62
N LEU A 130 11.14 -1.09 -28.38
CA LEU A 130 10.96 -2.38 -29.06
C LEU A 130 10.78 -2.30 -30.59
N HIS A 131 10.33 -1.17 -31.14
CA HIS A 131 9.98 -1.07 -32.56
C HIS A 131 10.85 -0.10 -33.35
N CYS A 132 11.41 0.92 -32.72
CA CYS A 132 12.20 1.94 -33.40
C CYS A 132 13.54 1.38 -33.88
N LEU A 133 13.69 1.19 -35.19
CA LEU A 133 14.87 0.57 -35.80
C LEU A 133 16.16 1.40 -35.61
N THR A 134 16.02 2.73 -35.50
CA THR A 134 17.14 3.64 -35.25
C THR A 134 17.63 3.51 -33.81
N TRP A 135 16.74 3.58 -32.82
CA TRP A 135 17.10 3.39 -31.41
C TRP A 135 17.62 1.98 -31.11
N LYS A 136 17.11 0.92 -31.77
CA LYS A 136 17.66 -0.45 -31.64
C LYS A 136 19.17 -0.53 -31.87
N ARG A 137 19.73 0.27 -32.77
CA ARG A 137 21.19 0.30 -33.02
C ARG A 137 21.95 0.99 -31.89
N ALA A 138 21.40 2.07 -31.33
CA ALA A 138 21.98 2.77 -30.19
C ALA A 138 21.85 1.98 -28.86
N HIS A 139 20.91 1.04 -28.79
CA HIS A 139 20.69 0.15 -27.64
C HIS A 139 21.47 -1.17 -27.74
N ALA A 140 22.29 -1.36 -28.79
CA ALA A 140 23.15 -2.52 -28.90
C ALA A 140 24.16 -2.54 -27.73
N PRO A 141 24.44 -3.71 -27.12
CA PRO A 141 25.49 -3.81 -26.12
C PRO A 141 26.84 -3.45 -26.75
N LEU A 142 27.61 -2.64 -26.02
CA LEU A 142 29.00 -2.26 -26.34
C LEU A 142 29.95 -3.46 -26.15
#